data_AF-A0A378Y6I1-F1
#
_entry.id   AF-A0A378Y6I1-F1
#
_cell.length_a   1.000
_cell.length_b   1.000
_cell.length_c   1.000
_cell.angle_alpha   90.00
_cell.angle_beta   90.00
_cell.angle_gamma   90.00
#
_symmetry.space_group_name_H-M   'P 1'
#
loop_
_entity.id
_entity.type
_entity.pdbx_description
1 polymer ?
#
loop_
_entity_poly.entity_id
_entity_poly.type
_entity_poly.pdbx_seq_one_letter_code
_entity_poly.pdbx_strand_id
1 'polypeptide(L)'
;MLLAAAKSIEMMELGHNIAHGQWDWMNDPEIHSTSWEWDFAGPSGQWQRSHNYVHHTYTNVYGMDEDLSFVVLRMTRDEPWRPVHLVQPISGLAVAAGFEWAIAVHNWALERRQLNVPRHNLRSQPNRDFARKFARQISKDFLLFPALSGRGFRHTLTANTSALLLRNLWSYLVIMCGHFPDGAEKFTVERLERETRGEWYLRQLLGTANFTAGPVLAFLCGNLCYQIEHHLFPDLPSNRYPEIAERLRALCEKYDLPYTTGSLPAQFWLAYRTVWKLALPDRFLRSTSDDAAETRSERKFFGVSLTSSGQPVRPTIDPATGARRGLRTALAAADASIRRADRTFGRFRRRFITSDVDEFGVTQRKGSR
;
A
#
# COMPACT_ATOMS: atom_id res chain seq x y z
N MET A 1 -5.98 1.41 27.40
CA MET A 1 -5.85 2.52 26.43
C MET A 1 -4.46 3.11 26.41
N LEU A 2 -3.91 3.61 27.53
CA LEU A 2 -2.52 4.13 27.57
C LEU A 2 -1.46 3.14 27.06
N LEU A 3 -1.53 1.86 27.48
CA LEU A 3 -0.60 0.83 26.99
C LEU A 3 -0.71 0.61 25.46
N ALA A 4 -1.92 0.68 24.90
CA ALA A 4 -2.12 0.55 23.46
C ALA A 4 -1.51 1.75 22.71
N ALA A 5 -1.71 2.97 23.22
CA ALA A 5 -1.07 4.16 22.67
C ALA A 5 0.46 4.08 22.74
N ALA A 6 1.01 3.67 23.89
CA ALA A 6 2.45 3.48 24.05
C ALA A 6 3.02 2.44 23.06
N LYS A 7 2.34 1.31 22.88
CA LYS A 7 2.71 0.28 21.90
C LYS A 7 2.59 0.78 20.45
N SER A 8 1.59 1.61 20.14
CA SER A 8 1.47 2.24 18.82
C SER A 8 2.56 3.27 18.55
N ILE A 9 2.94 4.08 19.55
CA ILE A 9 4.03 5.05 19.44
C ILE A 9 5.37 4.32 19.29
N GLU A 10 5.60 3.27 20.08
CA GLU A 10 6.80 2.44 19.92
C GLU A 10 6.87 1.86 18.51
N MET A 11 5.77 1.30 18.00
CA MET A 11 5.74 0.71 16.67
C MET A 11 5.96 1.75 15.56
N MET A 12 5.22 2.85 15.58
CA MET A 12 5.15 3.77 14.44
C MET A 12 6.19 4.90 14.53
N GLU A 13 6.33 5.53 15.69
CA GLU A 13 7.15 6.74 15.82
C GLU A 13 8.59 6.43 16.22
N LEU A 14 8.81 5.43 17.09
CA LEU A 14 10.16 5.09 17.54
C LEU A 14 10.77 4.00 16.66
N GLY A 15 10.26 2.79 16.73
CA GLY A 15 10.85 1.61 16.11
C GLY A 15 11.02 1.73 14.61
N HIS A 16 9.97 2.12 13.89
CA HIS A 16 10.02 2.37 12.45
C HIS A 16 11.04 3.47 12.08
N ASN A 17 10.92 4.67 12.67
CA ASN A 17 11.74 5.81 12.29
C ASN A 17 13.22 5.63 12.68
N ILE A 18 13.50 5.07 13.86
CA ILE A 18 14.86 4.71 14.27
C ILE A 18 15.42 3.63 13.35
N ALA A 19 14.65 2.58 13.02
CA ALA A 19 15.12 1.52 12.14
C ALA A 19 15.39 1.99 10.69
N HIS A 20 14.76 3.08 10.26
CA HIS A 20 15.07 3.78 9.00
C HIS A 20 16.35 4.64 9.05
N GLY A 21 16.94 4.87 10.22
CA GLY A 21 18.11 5.73 10.38
C GLY A 21 17.79 7.22 10.49
N GLN A 22 16.52 7.58 10.71
CA GLN A 22 16.08 8.97 10.72
C GLN A 22 16.66 9.81 11.87
N TRP A 23 17.24 9.15 12.87
CA TRP A 23 17.87 9.77 14.03
C TRP A 23 19.37 9.50 14.12
N ASP A 24 19.97 8.81 13.15
CA ASP A 24 21.38 8.42 13.17
C ASP A 24 22.32 9.64 13.20
N TRP A 25 21.86 10.78 12.65
CA TRP A 25 22.57 12.06 12.71
C TRP A 25 22.87 12.54 14.14
N MET A 26 22.13 12.06 15.15
CA MET A 26 22.38 12.38 16.56
C MET A 26 23.61 11.65 17.12
N ASN A 27 24.11 10.59 16.44
CA ASN A 27 25.20 9.73 16.90
C ASN A 27 24.98 9.15 18.32
N ASP A 28 23.72 8.94 18.71
CA ASP A 28 23.35 8.36 20.00
C ASP A 28 23.12 6.85 19.83
N PRO A 29 23.94 5.97 20.47
CA PRO A 29 23.80 4.52 20.33
C PRO A 29 22.47 3.97 20.86
N GLU A 30 21.75 4.72 21.71
CA GLU A 30 20.43 4.30 22.21
C GLU A 30 19.33 4.44 21.16
N ILE A 31 19.52 5.23 20.10
CA ILE A 31 18.52 5.49 19.04
C ILE A 31 19.13 5.41 17.64
N HIS A 32 20.27 4.73 17.49
CA HIS A 32 20.92 4.52 16.20
C HIS A 32 20.39 3.26 15.52
N SER A 33 20.10 3.32 14.23
CA SER A 33 19.48 2.24 13.45
C SER A 33 20.25 0.91 13.49
N THR A 34 21.57 0.97 13.66
CA THR A 34 22.44 -0.21 13.68
C THR A 34 22.51 -0.91 15.05
N SER A 35 22.16 -0.22 16.14
CA SER A 35 22.15 -0.78 17.51
C SER A 35 20.74 -0.98 18.05
N TRP A 36 19.75 -0.28 17.49
CA TRP A 36 18.36 -0.36 17.92
C TRP A 36 17.70 -1.71 17.61
N GLU A 37 17.32 -2.42 18.67
CA GLU A 37 16.50 -3.62 18.57
C GLU A 37 15.04 -3.28 18.89
N TRP A 38 14.26 -3.04 17.82
CA TRP A 38 12.85 -2.68 17.86
C TRP A 38 12.03 -3.68 18.70
N ASP A 39 11.11 -3.20 19.55
CA ASP A 39 10.05 -3.99 20.16
C ASP A 39 8.99 -4.49 19.14
N PHE A 40 9.47 -5.32 18.23
CA PHE A 40 8.74 -5.90 17.12
C PHE A 40 8.86 -7.44 17.12
N ALA A 41 7.94 -8.13 16.46
CA ALA A 41 7.88 -9.59 16.38
C ALA A 41 9.10 -10.23 15.68
N GLY A 42 9.73 -9.52 14.75
CA GLY A 42 10.91 -9.95 14.00
C GLY A 42 12.18 -9.17 14.36
N PRO A 43 13.39 -9.70 14.04
CA PRO A 43 14.64 -8.97 14.22
C PRO A 43 14.67 -7.67 13.39
N SER A 44 15.20 -6.57 13.95
CA SER A 44 15.31 -5.28 13.23
C SER A 44 16.03 -5.42 11.90
N GLY A 45 17.15 -6.15 11.87
CA GLY A 45 17.93 -6.35 10.65
C GLY A 45 17.21 -7.12 9.54
N GLN A 46 16.23 -7.99 9.87
CA GLN A 46 15.37 -8.62 8.84
C GLN A 46 14.44 -7.59 8.22
N TRP A 47 13.83 -6.75 9.06
CA TRP A 47 12.96 -5.67 8.60
C TRP A 47 13.73 -4.62 7.79
N GLN A 48 14.94 -4.23 8.18
CA GLN A 48 15.75 -3.27 7.43
C GLN A 48 16.10 -3.80 6.02
N ARG A 49 16.36 -5.11 5.88
CA ARG A 49 16.62 -5.71 4.56
C ARG A 49 15.37 -5.80 3.70
N SER A 50 14.24 -6.23 4.26
CA SER A 50 12.99 -6.32 3.49
C SER A 50 12.42 -4.96 3.15
N HIS A 51 12.40 -4.04 4.11
CA HIS A 51 11.73 -2.77 3.95
C HIS A 51 12.69 -1.67 3.46
N ASN A 52 13.72 -1.33 4.23
CA ASN A 52 14.64 -0.23 3.86
C ASN A 52 15.35 -0.49 2.53
N TYR A 53 15.79 -1.74 2.29
CA TYR A 53 16.47 -2.07 1.04
C TYR A 53 15.50 -2.48 -0.07
N VAL A 54 14.76 -3.58 0.09
CA VAL A 54 13.93 -4.09 -1.03
C VAL A 54 12.75 -3.16 -1.31
N HIS A 55 11.89 -2.90 -0.32
CA HIS A 55 10.68 -2.11 -0.53
C HIS A 55 10.99 -0.68 -1.01
N HIS A 56 11.84 0.11 -0.33
CA HIS A 56 12.11 1.48 -0.78
C HIS A 56 12.87 1.55 -2.12
N THR A 57 13.66 0.54 -2.48
CA THR A 57 14.29 0.50 -3.80
C THR A 57 13.25 0.24 -4.89
N TYR A 58 12.39 -0.74 -4.66
CA TYR A 58 11.47 -1.29 -5.66
C TYR A 58 10.00 -0.94 -5.43
N THR A 59 9.70 0.10 -4.65
CA THR A 59 8.35 0.50 -4.24
C THR A 59 7.31 0.30 -5.33
N ASN A 60 6.31 -0.52 -5.01
CA ASN A 60 5.18 -0.89 -5.85
C ASN A 60 5.56 -1.51 -7.22
N VAL A 61 6.77 -2.04 -7.40
CA VAL A 61 7.14 -2.79 -8.60
C VAL A 61 6.72 -4.24 -8.44
N TYR A 62 5.71 -4.67 -9.20
CA TYR A 62 5.17 -6.02 -9.13
C TYR A 62 6.26 -7.06 -9.45
N GLY A 63 6.40 -8.06 -8.58
CA GLY A 63 7.42 -9.11 -8.69
C GLY A 63 8.77 -8.77 -8.08
N MET A 64 8.99 -7.51 -7.65
CA MET A 64 10.21 -7.07 -6.96
C MET A 64 9.92 -6.56 -5.54
N ASP A 65 8.83 -5.81 -5.38
CA ASP A 65 8.29 -5.40 -4.09
C ASP A 65 7.34 -6.47 -3.57
N GLU A 66 7.80 -7.24 -2.57
CA GLU A 66 6.99 -8.29 -1.98
C GLU A 66 5.84 -7.73 -1.11
N ASP A 67 5.82 -6.43 -0.78
CA ASP A 67 4.73 -5.81 -0.01
C ASP A 67 3.43 -5.72 -0.85
N LEU A 68 3.52 -5.69 -2.19
CA LEU A 68 2.37 -5.82 -3.09
C LEU A 68 1.76 -7.24 -3.12
N SER A 69 2.53 -8.24 -2.68
CA SER A 69 2.19 -9.65 -2.74
C SER A 69 2.20 -10.25 -1.33
N PHE A 70 1.31 -9.73 -0.48
CA PHE A 70 1.20 -10.22 0.88
C PHE A 70 0.66 -11.65 0.87
N VAL A 71 1.39 -12.61 1.46
CA VAL A 71 1.25 -14.08 1.27
C VAL A 71 -0.19 -14.63 1.29
N VAL A 72 -1.12 -13.98 1.99
CA VAL A 72 -2.53 -14.41 2.08
C VAL A 72 -3.54 -13.44 1.45
N LEU A 73 -3.13 -12.23 1.05
CA LEU A 73 -4.00 -11.21 0.46
C LEU A 73 -3.56 -10.91 -0.97
N ARG A 74 -4.51 -11.05 -1.89
CA ARG A 74 -4.35 -10.65 -3.27
C ARG A 74 -4.62 -9.16 -3.39
N MET A 75 -3.57 -8.37 -3.48
CA MET A 75 -3.64 -6.90 -3.57
C MET A 75 -3.55 -6.37 -5.00
N THR A 76 -3.11 -7.19 -5.95
CA THR A 76 -3.12 -6.84 -7.37
C THR A 76 -3.85 -7.87 -8.24
N ARG A 77 -4.37 -7.40 -9.37
CA ARG A 77 -4.98 -8.25 -10.41
C ARG A 77 -3.95 -9.05 -11.21
N ASP A 78 -2.67 -8.68 -11.17
CA ASP A 78 -1.59 -9.44 -11.82
C ASP A 78 -1.33 -10.78 -11.13
N GLU A 79 -1.71 -10.90 -9.86
CA GLU A 79 -1.71 -12.18 -9.17
C GLU A 79 -2.88 -13.03 -9.66
N PRO A 80 -2.66 -14.28 -10.09
CA PRO A 80 -3.74 -15.17 -10.50
C PRO A 80 -4.72 -15.41 -9.36
N TRP A 81 -6.02 -15.27 -9.63
CA TRP A 81 -7.03 -15.62 -8.65
C TRP A 81 -7.00 -17.12 -8.33
N ARG A 82 -7.22 -17.47 -7.05
CA ARG A 82 -7.32 -18.84 -6.54
C ARG A 82 -8.54 -18.94 -5.61
N PRO A 83 -9.19 -20.11 -5.47
CA PRO A 83 -10.37 -20.27 -4.61
C PRO A 83 -10.18 -19.84 -3.15
N VAL A 84 -8.95 -19.94 -2.62
CA VAL A 84 -8.62 -19.44 -1.26
C VAL A 84 -8.87 -17.94 -1.10
N HIS A 85 -8.85 -17.15 -2.18
CA HIS A 85 -9.11 -15.71 -2.09
C HIS A 85 -10.57 -15.39 -1.77
N LEU A 86 -11.51 -16.34 -1.85
CA LEU A 86 -12.90 -16.09 -1.40
C LEU A 86 -12.97 -15.72 0.08
N VAL A 87 -12.08 -16.26 0.90
CA VAL A 87 -12.00 -15.95 2.34
C VAL A 87 -11.10 -14.75 2.63
N GLN A 88 -10.56 -14.09 1.61
CA GLN A 88 -9.66 -12.95 1.75
C GLN A 88 -10.18 -11.84 2.66
N PRO A 89 -11.49 -11.46 2.66
CA PRO A 89 -11.98 -10.47 3.62
C PRO A 89 -11.78 -10.88 5.08
N ILE A 90 -11.93 -12.17 5.38
CA ILE A 90 -11.69 -12.73 6.72
C ILE A 90 -10.19 -12.85 6.98
N SER A 91 -9.42 -13.32 6.01
CA SER A 91 -7.95 -13.38 6.10
C SER A 91 -7.35 -11.98 6.31
N GLY A 92 -7.92 -10.94 5.72
CA GLY A 92 -7.49 -9.56 5.87
C GLY A 92 -7.69 -9.06 7.30
N LEU A 93 -8.81 -9.40 7.94
CA LEU A 93 -9.02 -9.12 9.36
C LEU A 93 -8.05 -9.90 10.26
N ALA A 94 -7.75 -11.15 9.92
CA ALA A 94 -6.77 -11.95 10.65
C ALA A 94 -5.34 -11.36 10.52
N VAL A 95 -4.96 -10.93 9.32
CA VAL A 95 -3.71 -10.20 9.08
C VAL A 95 -3.70 -8.90 9.87
N ALA A 96 -4.78 -8.11 9.83
CA ALA A 96 -4.87 -6.86 10.57
C ALA A 96 -4.74 -7.07 12.09
N ALA A 97 -5.31 -8.15 12.65
CA ALA A 97 -5.19 -8.48 14.06
C ALA A 97 -3.79 -8.96 14.47
N GLY A 98 -3.07 -9.62 13.54
CA GLY A 98 -1.73 -10.19 13.72
C GLY A 98 -0.65 -9.46 12.92
N PHE A 99 -0.82 -8.18 12.60
CA PHE A 99 -0.07 -7.49 11.55
C PHE A 99 1.45 -7.53 11.75
N GLU A 100 1.94 -7.28 12.96
CA GLU A 100 3.38 -7.38 13.27
C GLU A 100 3.94 -8.77 12.95
N TRP A 101 3.18 -9.83 13.21
CA TRP A 101 3.62 -11.21 13.05
C TRP A 101 3.62 -11.57 11.58
N ALA A 102 2.63 -11.06 10.84
CA ALA A 102 2.57 -11.23 9.41
C ALA A 102 3.78 -10.56 8.73
N ILE A 103 4.14 -9.33 9.12
CA ILE A 103 5.36 -8.66 8.64
C ILE A 103 6.61 -9.44 9.09
N ALA A 104 6.70 -9.89 10.33
CA ALA A 104 7.87 -10.62 10.81
C ALA A 104 8.10 -11.93 10.04
N VAL A 105 7.03 -12.68 9.77
CA VAL A 105 7.08 -13.90 8.93
C VAL A 105 7.45 -13.55 7.48
N HIS A 106 6.91 -12.46 6.95
CA HIS A 106 7.24 -11.97 5.61
C HIS A 106 8.74 -11.67 5.48
N ASN A 107 9.29 -10.86 6.39
CA ASN A 107 10.71 -10.49 6.42
C ASN A 107 11.63 -11.71 6.53
N TRP A 108 11.28 -12.63 7.43
CA TRP A 108 11.98 -13.90 7.60
C TRP A 108 11.95 -14.75 6.32
N ALA A 109 10.77 -14.86 5.68
CA ALA A 109 10.62 -15.64 4.45
C ALA A 109 11.37 -15.03 3.27
N LEU A 110 11.46 -13.70 3.19
CA LEU A 110 12.26 -13.00 2.19
C LEU A 110 13.75 -13.25 2.41
N GLU A 111 14.27 -13.05 3.63
CA GLU A 111 15.70 -13.26 3.93
C GLU A 111 16.13 -14.70 3.60
N ARG A 112 15.30 -15.70 3.97
CA ARG A 112 15.57 -17.10 3.62
C ARG A 112 15.67 -17.33 2.11
N ARG A 113 14.78 -16.68 1.33
CA ARG A 113 14.78 -16.79 -0.13
C ARG A 113 16.03 -16.14 -0.72
N GLN A 114 16.38 -14.94 -0.28
CA GLN A 114 17.58 -14.23 -0.73
C GLN A 114 18.87 -15.01 -0.43
N LEU A 115 18.93 -15.67 0.74
CA LEU A 115 20.06 -16.49 1.15
C LEU A 115 19.99 -17.95 0.67
N ASN A 116 19.01 -18.29 -0.17
CA ASN A 116 18.79 -19.65 -0.70
C ASN A 116 18.76 -20.74 0.40
N VAL A 117 18.20 -20.42 1.57
CA VAL A 117 18.14 -21.34 2.71
C VAL A 117 17.13 -22.45 2.43
N PRO A 118 17.54 -23.73 2.37
CA PRO A 118 16.62 -24.84 2.12
C PRO A 118 15.51 -24.93 3.18
N ARG A 119 14.31 -25.37 2.77
CA ARG A 119 13.14 -25.47 3.66
C ARG A 119 13.41 -26.28 4.93
N HIS A 120 14.15 -27.39 4.80
CA HIS A 120 14.47 -28.31 5.90
C HIS A 120 15.60 -27.82 6.83
N ASN A 121 16.36 -26.78 6.46
CA ASN A 121 17.46 -26.29 7.28
C ASN A 121 16.95 -25.36 8.40
N LEU A 122 16.38 -25.93 9.45
CA LEU A 122 15.84 -25.18 10.58
C LEU A 122 16.93 -24.49 11.43
N ARG A 123 18.20 -24.85 11.26
CA ARG A 123 19.33 -24.33 12.06
C ARG A 123 20.08 -23.18 11.39
N SER A 124 19.69 -22.76 10.19
CA SER A 124 20.27 -21.59 9.51
C SER A 124 20.18 -20.33 10.38
N GLN A 125 21.10 -19.40 10.21
CA GLN A 125 21.15 -18.14 10.96
C GLN A 125 19.81 -17.35 10.91
N PRO A 126 19.17 -17.12 9.75
CA PRO A 126 17.86 -16.44 9.67
C PRO A 126 16.76 -17.09 10.53
N ASN A 127 16.72 -18.43 10.55
CA ASN A 127 15.76 -19.20 11.34
C ASN A 127 16.03 -19.06 12.84
N ARG A 128 17.30 -19.09 13.26
CA ARG A 128 17.68 -18.95 14.67
C ARG A 128 17.38 -17.55 15.19
N ASP A 129 17.67 -16.52 14.41
CA ASP A 129 17.44 -15.13 14.81
C ASP A 129 15.95 -14.82 14.89
N PHE A 130 15.17 -15.22 13.88
CA PHE A 130 13.71 -15.14 13.91
C PHE A 130 13.12 -15.90 15.11
N ALA A 131 13.48 -17.18 15.30
CA ALA A 131 12.96 -17.98 16.42
C ALA A 131 13.33 -17.40 17.79
N ARG A 132 14.55 -16.87 17.95
CA ARG A 132 14.98 -16.21 19.19
C ARG A 132 14.16 -14.95 19.47
N LYS A 133 13.95 -14.09 18.46
CA LYS A 133 13.14 -12.87 18.62
C LYS A 133 11.68 -13.22 18.88
N PHE A 134 11.10 -14.12 18.09
CA PHE A 134 9.74 -14.62 18.27
C PHE A 134 9.51 -15.13 19.70
N ALA A 135 10.37 -16.05 20.17
CA ALA A 135 10.25 -16.62 21.50
C ALA A 135 10.41 -15.57 22.60
N ARG A 136 11.34 -14.62 22.43
CA ARG A 136 11.52 -13.51 23.37
C ARG A 136 10.26 -12.65 23.48
N GLN A 137 9.65 -12.28 22.35
CA GLN A 137 8.45 -11.42 22.37
C GLN A 137 7.24 -12.12 22.97
N ILE A 138 6.96 -13.36 22.56
CA ILE A 138 5.87 -14.15 23.15
C ILE A 138 6.09 -14.34 24.65
N SER A 139 7.30 -14.74 25.06
CA SER A 139 7.61 -14.97 26.47
C SER A 139 7.53 -13.68 27.27
N LYS A 140 7.97 -12.55 26.72
CA LYS A 140 7.91 -11.25 27.40
C LYS A 140 6.47 -10.82 27.66
N ASP A 141 5.65 -10.75 26.61
CA ASP A 141 4.32 -10.13 26.68
C ASP A 141 3.25 -11.06 27.26
N PHE A 142 3.36 -12.38 27.09
CA PHE A 142 2.32 -13.33 27.52
C PHE A 142 2.70 -14.19 28.72
N LEU A 143 3.97 -14.21 29.13
CA LEU A 143 4.42 -14.99 30.27
C LEU A 143 5.10 -14.13 31.34
N LEU A 144 6.20 -13.45 31.01
CA LEU A 144 7.04 -12.72 31.96
C LEU A 144 6.30 -11.56 32.62
N PHE A 145 5.77 -10.60 31.84
CA PHE A 145 5.05 -9.46 32.43
C PHE A 145 3.79 -9.88 33.21
N PRO A 146 2.95 -10.80 32.70
CA PRO A 146 1.87 -11.36 33.50
C PRO A 146 2.32 -12.04 34.79
N ALA A 147 3.37 -12.88 34.74
CA ALA A 147 3.90 -13.58 35.92
C ALA A 147 4.44 -12.61 36.97
N LEU A 148 5.18 -11.58 36.55
CA LEU A 148 5.68 -10.53 37.44
C LEU A 148 4.56 -9.74 38.13
N SER A 149 3.36 -9.72 37.55
CA SER A 149 2.19 -9.07 38.14
C SER A 149 1.50 -9.90 39.23
N GLY A 150 1.95 -11.14 39.47
CA GLY A 150 1.42 -12.03 40.51
C GLY A 150 -0.09 -12.22 40.42
N ARG A 151 -0.85 -11.75 41.42
CA ARG A 151 -2.33 -11.84 41.45
C ARG A 151 -2.98 -11.08 40.28
N GLY A 152 -2.27 -10.11 39.71
CA GLY A 152 -2.68 -9.35 38.53
C GLY A 152 -2.49 -10.07 37.19
N PHE A 153 -1.98 -11.31 37.17
CA PHE A 153 -1.62 -12.05 35.94
C PHE A 153 -2.66 -11.92 34.81
N ARG A 154 -3.93 -12.22 35.10
CA ARG A 154 -5.01 -12.19 34.10
C ARG A 154 -5.25 -10.77 33.57
N HIS A 155 -5.12 -9.75 34.42
CA HIS A 155 -5.29 -8.37 34.02
C HIS A 155 -4.15 -7.93 33.11
N THR A 156 -2.90 -8.22 33.47
CA THR A 156 -1.73 -7.91 32.64
C THR A 156 -1.74 -8.65 31.31
N LEU A 157 -2.09 -9.95 31.31
CA LEU A 157 -2.25 -10.73 30.09
C LEU A 157 -3.30 -10.11 29.16
N THR A 158 -4.47 -9.76 29.71
CA THR A 158 -5.57 -9.15 28.94
C THR A 158 -5.18 -7.77 28.42
N ALA A 159 -4.50 -6.96 29.24
CA ALA A 159 -4.02 -5.64 28.85
C ALA A 159 -2.98 -5.71 27.73
N ASN A 160 -1.98 -6.61 27.83
CA ASN A 160 -0.98 -6.82 26.80
C ASN A 160 -1.61 -7.31 25.50
N THR A 161 -2.48 -8.32 25.58
CA THR A 161 -3.19 -8.87 24.41
C THR A 161 -4.02 -7.78 23.71
N SER A 162 -4.77 -6.99 24.48
CA SER A 162 -5.60 -5.91 23.94
C SER A 162 -4.77 -4.78 23.33
N ALA A 163 -3.65 -4.41 23.98
CA ALA A 163 -2.75 -3.39 23.48
C ALA A 163 -2.07 -3.81 22.17
N LEU A 164 -1.58 -5.05 22.09
CA LEU A 164 -0.98 -5.60 20.87
C LEU A 164 -1.98 -5.70 19.72
N LEU A 165 -3.23 -6.11 20.01
CA LEU A 165 -4.32 -6.12 19.03
C LEU A 165 -4.59 -4.72 18.49
N LEU A 166 -4.81 -3.74 19.38
CA LEU A 166 -5.09 -2.35 18.97
C LEU A 166 -3.93 -1.74 18.17
N ARG A 167 -2.69 -1.99 18.60
CA ARG A 167 -1.49 -1.58 17.86
C ARG A 167 -1.44 -2.23 16.48
N ASN A 168 -1.77 -3.53 16.35
CA ASN A 168 -1.77 -4.23 15.06
C ASN A 168 -2.82 -3.66 14.11
N LEU A 169 -4.04 -3.47 14.59
CA LEU A 169 -5.13 -2.87 13.81
C LEU A 169 -4.76 -1.44 13.37
N TRP A 170 -4.15 -0.66 14.25
CA TRP A 170 -3.68 0.69 13.96
C TRP A 170 -2.59 0.70 12.89
N SER A 171 -1.57 -0.14 13.06
CA SER A 171 -0.45 -0.27 12.12
C SER A 171 -0.92 -0.71 10.74
N TYR A 172 -1.76 -1.75 10.68
CA TYR A 172 -2.35 -2.22 9.44
C TYR A 172 -3.13 -1.11 8.73
N LEU A 173 -3.96 -0.37 9.47
CA LEU A 173 -4.73 0.73 8.91
C LEU A 173 -3.83 1.80 8.30
N VAL A 174 -2.78 2.23 9.00
CA VAL A 174 -1.83 3.25 8.54
C VAL A 174 -1.11 2.79 7.28
N ILE A 175 -0.49 1.60 7.30
CA ILE A 175 0.31 1.09 6.17
C ILE A 175 -0.57 0.85 4.93
N MET A 176 -1.79 0.34 5.11
CA MET A 176 -2.71 0.13 3.98
C MET A 176 -3.08 1.43 3.27
N CYS A 177 -3.13 2.56 3.98
CA CYS A 177 -3.41 3.87 3.40
C CYS A 177 -2.23 4.43 2.60
N GLY A 178 -1.03 3.90 2.78
CA GLY A 178 0.18 4.37 2.09
C GLY A 178 0.36 3.83 0.67
N HIS A 179 -0.05 2.58 0.41
CA HIS A 179 0.36 1.85 -0.80
C HIS A 179 -0.78 1.40 -1.71
N PHE A 180 -1.98 1.22 -1.16
CA PHE A 180 -3.09 0.55 -1.84
C PHE A 180 -4.34 1.40 -2.14
N PRO A 181 -4.49 2.66 -1.67
CA PRO A 181 -5.63 3.45 -2.12
C PRO A 181 -5.58 3.72 -3.62
N ASP A 182 -6.76 3.94 -4.21
CA ASP A 182 -6.87 4.37 -5.61
C ASP A 182 -6.00 5.61 -5.85
N GLY A 183 -5.11 5.52 -6.84
CA GLY A 183 -4.16 6.58 -7.18
C GLY A 183 -2.72 6.31 -6.73
N ALA A 184 -2.47 5.33 -5.87
CA ALA A 184 -1.16 4.70 -5.73
C ALA A 184 -0.99 3.68 -6.87
N GLU A 185 -0.01 3.90 -7.75
CA GLU A 185 0.20 3.08 -8.93
C GLU A 185 1.13 1.90 -8.63
N LYS A 186 0.95 0.79 -9.36
CA LYS A 186 1.93 -0.30 -9.45
C LYS A 186 2.81 -0.10 -10.68
N PHE A 187 3.99 -0.69 -10.67
CA PHE A 187 4.97 -0.58 -11.75
C PHE A 187 5.46 -1.93 -12.20
N THR A 188 5.94 -2.01 -13.45
CA THR A 188 6.46 -3.24 -14.02
C THR A 188 7.97 -3.31 -13.94
N VAL A 189 8.54 -4.51 -13.98
CA VAL A 189 10.00 -4.70 -13.88
C VAL A 189 10.72 -4.05 -15.06
N GLU A 190 10.10 -4.05 -16.25
CA GLU A 190 10.64 -3.44 -17.46
C GLU A 190 10.86 -1.93 -17.28
N ARG A 191 10.09 -1.28 -16.40
CA ARG A 191 10.28 0.15 -16.09
C ARG A 191 11.63 0.42 -15.43
N LEU A 192 12.19 -0.55 -14.69
CA LEU A 192 13.44 -0.39 -13.96
C LEU A 192 14.67 -0.39 -14.87
N GLU A 193 14.63 -1.05 -16.03
CA GLU A 193 15.79 -1.22 -16.92
C GLU A 193 16.39 0.11 -17.42
N ARG A 194 15.57 1.15 -17.50
CA ARG A 194 15.95 2.48 -18.00
C ARG A 194 15.57 3.61 -17.05
N GLU A 195 15.32 3.29 -15.79
CA GLU A 195 14.90 4.28 -14.79
C GLU A 195 16.05 5.24 -14.48
N THR A 196 15.86 6.52 -14.82
CA THR A 196 16.73 7.59 -14.35
C THR A 196 16.45 7.92 -12.88
N ARG A 197 17.37 8.62 -12.21
CA ARG A 197 17.15 9.06 -10.82
C ARG A 197 15.90 9.93 -10.66
N GLY A 198 15.59 10.79 -11.64
CA GLY A 198 14.37 11.60 -11.62
C GLY A 198 13.11 10.75 -11.75
N GLU A 199 13.15 9.71 -12.58
CA GLU A 199 12.03 8.77 -12.74
C GLU A 199 11.84 7.88 -11.50
N TRP A 200 12.92 7.55 -10.78
CA TRP A 200 12.83 6.89 -9.48
C TRP A 200 12.02 7.74 -8.49
N TYR A 201 12.33 9.03 -8.34
CA TYR A 201 11.53 9.93 -7.49
C TYR A 201 10.08 10.04 -7.97
N LEU A 202 9.85 10.11 -9.29
CA LEU A 202 8.49 10.11 -9.83
C LEU A 202 7.74 8.82 -9.48
N ARG A 203 8.40 7.65 -9.55
CA ARG A 203 7.80 6.37 -9.16
C ARG A 203 7.44 6.33 -7.69
N GLN A 204 8.31 6.80 -6.80
CA GLN A 204 8.01 6.89 -5.36
C GLN A 204 6.79 7.78 -5.10
N LEU A 205 6.71 8.94 -5.77
CA LEU A 205 5.57 9.86 -5.68
C LEU A 205 4.26 9.22 -6.18
N LEU A 206 4.31 8.49 -7.30
CA LEU A 206 3.13 7.89 -7.93
C LEU A 206 2.71 6.59 -7.26
N GLY A 207 3.64 5.86 -6.65
CA GLY A 207 3.41 4.56 -6.02
C GLY A 207 2.88 4.65 -4.60
N THR A 208 2.78 5.84 -4.02
CA THR A 208 2.36 6.01 -2.63
C THR A 208 1.32 7.12 -2.47
N ALA A 209 0.63 7.09 -1.34
CA ALA A 209 -0.50 7.96 -1.05
C ALA A 209 -0.46 8.45 0.40
N ASN A 210 -0.86 9.71 0.58
CA ASN A 210 -0.92 10.35 1.89
C ASN A 210 -2.34 10.34 2.44
N PHE A 211 -2.47 10.54 3.75
CA PHE A 211 -3.76 10.90 4.35
C PHE A 211 -3.63 12.15 5.22
N THR A 212 -4.70 12.93 5.31
CA THR A 212 -4.72 14.15 6.12
C THR A 212 -4.75 13.81 7.60
N ALA A 213 -3.80 14.37 8.35
CA ALA A 213 -3.67 14.18 9.78
C ALA A 213 -3.37 15.52 10.48
N GLY A 214 -3.92 15.72 11.68
CA GLY A 214 -3.43 16.76 12.60
C GLY A 214 -2.18 16.28 13.36
N PRO A 215 -1.51 17.16 14.14
CA PRO A 215 -0.24 16.84 14.79
C PRO A 215 -0.26 15.58 15.67
N VAL A 216 -1.35 15.39 16.42
CA VAL A 216 -1.52 14.20 17.29
C VAL A 216 -1.60 12.92 16.46
N LEU A 217 -2.37 12.94 15.38
CA LEU A 217 -2.53 11.77 14.52
C LEU A 217 -1.26 11.48 13.72
N ALA A 218 -0.57 12.53 13.27
CA ALA A 218 0.73 12.42 12.62
C ALA A 218 1.74 11.71 13.54
N PHE A 219 1.87 12.16 14.79
CA PHE A 219 2.73 11.49 15.78
C PHE A 219 2.30 10.04 16.05
N LEU A 220 1.00 9.76 16.24
CA LEU A 220 0.52 8.40 16.49
C LEU A 220 0.76 7.43 15.32
N CYS A 221 0.91 7.93 14.09
CA CYS A 221 1.24 7.12 12.92
C CYS A 221 2.72 7.22 12.50
N GLY A 222 3.61 7.78 13.32
CA GLY A 222 5.02 7.87 12.95
C GLY A 222 5.31 8.88 11.83
N ASN A 223 4.40 9.81 11.60
CA ASN A 223 4.29 10.68 10.42
C ASN A 223 4.09 9.93 9.09
N LEU A 224 3.71 8.65 9.09
CA LEU A 224 3.36 7.88 7.89
C LEU A 224 2.06 8.34 7.20
N CYS A 225 1.38 9.34 7.75
CA CYS A 225 0.41 10.13 6.99
C CYS A 225 1.03 10.86 5.79
N TYR A 226 2.37 11.00 5.78
CA TYR A 226 3.21 11.55 4.71
C TYR A 226 4.02 10.43 4.01
N GLN A 227 3.35 9.36 3.58
CA GLN A 227 3.98 8.22 2.89
C GLN A 227 4.78 8.64 1.64
N ILE A 228 4.29 9.61 0.87
CA ILE A 228 4.99 10.14 -0.30
C ILE A 228 6.36 10.70 0.10
N GLU A 229 6.40 11.57 1.12
CA GLU A 229 7.63 12.17 1.61
C GLU A 229 8.56 11.12 2.21
N HIS A 230 7.99 10.17 2.95
CA HIS A 230 8.72 9.03 3.49
C HIS A 230 9.39 8.21 2.40
N HIS A 231 8.74 7.93 1.28
CA HIS A 231 9.34 7.16 0.20
C HIS A 231 10.38 7.93 -0.62
N LEU A 232 10.23 9.26 -0.73
CA LEU A 232 11.21 10.10 -1.39
C LEU A 232 12.47 10.30 -0.53
N PHE A 233 12.29 10.36 0.80
CA PHE A 233 13.32 10.68 1.78
C PHE A 233 13.18 9.83 3.07
N PRO A 234 13.37 8.50 2.99
CA PRO A 234 13.06 7.58 4.09
C PRO A 234 13.98 7.75 5.30
N ASP A 235 15.18 8.27 5.07
CA ASP A 235 16.23 8.52 6.06
C ASP A 235 16.18 9.93 6.67
N LEU A 236 15.28 10.82 6.23
CA LEU A 236 15.07 12.11 6.87
C LEU A 236 14.19 12.00 8.13
N PRO A 237 14.43 12.82 9.17
CA PRO A 237 13.58 12.89 10.35
C PRO A 237 12.10 13.08 9.99
N SER A 238 11.26 12.12 10.39
CA SER A 238 9.84 12.11 10.00
C SER A 238 9.04 13.32 10.51
N ASN A 239 9.49 13.95 11.61
CA ASN A 239 8.94 15.21 12.11
C ASN A 239 9.13 16.40 11.15
N ARG A 240 9.97 16.27 10.11
CA ARG A 240 10.16 17.27 9.03
C ARG A 240 9.27 17.02 7.82
N TYR A 241 8.59 15.87 7.73
CA TYR A 241 7.71 15.56 6.61
C TYR A 241 6.60 16.60 6.38
N PRO A 242 5.98 17.24 7.38
CA PRO A 242 5.03 18.32 7.13
C PRO A 242 5.62 19.49 6.31
N GLU A 243 6.86 19.89 6.62
CA GLU A 243 7.57 20.97 5.93
C GLU A 243 7.95 20.55 4.49
N ILE A 244 8.40 19.30 4.33
CA ILE A 244 8.74 18.73 3.03
C ILE A 244 7.48 18.61 2.17
N ALA A 245 6.36 18.20 2.74
CA ALA A 245 5.09 18.02 2.06
C ALA A 245 4.57 19.32 1.45
N GLU A 246 4.69 20.45 2.17
CA GLU A 246 4.33 21.77 1.64
C GLU A 246 5.13 22.10 0.38
N ARG A 247 6.45 21.96 0.43
CA ARG A 247 7.35 22.23 -0.70
C ARG A 247 7.09 21.27 -1.86
N LEU A 248 6.87 20.00 -1.56
CA LEU A 248 6.62 18.97 -2.55
C LEU A 248 5.28 19.16 -3.26
N ARG A 249 4.22 19.54 -2.54
CA ARG A 249 2.92 19.90 -3.12
C ARG A 249 3.04 21.06 -4.09
N ALA A 250 3.77 22.12 -3.71
CA ALA A 250 4.03 23.26 -4.60
C ALA A 250 4.80 22.85 -5.87
N LEU A 251 5.74 21.90 -5.77
CA LEU A 251 6.42 21.34 -6.94
C LEU A 251 5.46 20.52 -7.82
N CYS A 252 4.62 19.68 -7.21
CA CYS A 252 3.62 18.90 -7.95
C CYS A 252 2.60 19.79 -8.66
N GLU A 253 2.21 20.92 -8.06
CA GLU A 253 1.41 21.96 -8.70
C GLU A 253 2.15 22.58 -9.89
N LYS A 254 3.37 23.06 -9.68
CA LYS A 254 4.21 23.68 -10.71
C LYS A 254 4.46 22.78 -11.92
N TYR A 255 4.71 21.48 -11.69
CA TYR A 255 5.06 20.51 -12.73
C TYR A 255 3.89 19.71 -13.27
N ASP A 256 2.68 20.01 -12.79
CA ASP A 256 1.47 19.27 -13.11
C ASP A 256 1.57 17.76 -12.89
N LEU A 257 2.08 17.39 -11.71
CA LEU A 257 2.17 16.01 -11.22
C LEU A 257 1.03 15.73 -10.23
N PRO A 258 0.50 14.50 -10.21
CA PRO A 258 -0.46 14.10 -9.20
C PRO A 258 0.22 14.00 -7.83
N TYR A 259 -0.54 14.32 -6.79
CA TYR A 259 -0.14 14.16 -5.39
C TYR A 259 -1.31 13.51 -4.67
N THR A 260 -1.22 12.19 -4.46
CA THR A 260 -2.36 11.38 -4.00
C THR A 260 -2.55 11.57 -2.50
N THR A 261 -3.63 12.25 -2.10
CA THR A 261 -3.95 12.52 -0.69
C THR A 261 -5.45 12.52 -0.45
N GLY A 262 -5.90 12.01 0.69
CA GLY A 262 -7.30 12.01 1.09
C GLY A 262 -7.49 12.01 2.61
N SER A 263 -8.72 11.93 3.09
CA SER A 263 -8.96 11.70 4.52
C SER A 263 -8.60 10.26 4.90
N LEU A 264 -8.19 10.03 6.16
CA LEU A 264 -7.85 8.70 6.64
C LEU A 264 -8.96 7.65 6.38
N PRO A 265 -10.25 7.92 6.67
CA PRO A 265 -11.31 6.95 6.37
C PRO A 265 -11.48 6.68 4.87
N ALA A 266 -11.31 7.71 4.03
CA ALA A 266 -11.41 7.55 2.59
C ALA A 266 -10.27 6.68 2.04
N GLN A 267 -9.02 6.96 2.42
CA GLN A 267 -7.86 6.18 1.98
C GLN A 267 -7.96 4.73 2.46
N PHE A 268 -8.35 4.52 3.71
CA PHE A 268 -8.53 3.17 4.24
C PHE A 268 -9.64 2.41 3.50
N TRP A 269 -10.77 3.07 3.21
CA TRP A 269 -11.85 2.43 2.45
C TRP A 269 -11.42 2.08 1.03
N LEU A 270 -10.70 2.96 0.34
CA LEU A 270 -10.19 2.68 -1.00
C LEU A 270 -9.27 1.44 -1.01
N ALA A 271 -8.34 1.36 -0.06
CA ALA A 271 -7.46 0.21 0.10
C ALA A 271 -8.22 -1.07 0.49
N TYR A 272 -9.10 -1.00 1.50
CA TYR A 272 -9.81 -2.17 2.01
C TYR A 272 -10.87 -2.69 1.02
N ARG A 273 -11.48 -1.80 0.22
CA ARG A 273 -12.37 -2.17 -0.89
C ARG A 273 -11.67 -3.12 -1.87
N THR A 274 -10.37 -2.95 -2.09
CA THR A 274 -9.58 -3.82 -2.98
C THR A 274 -9.53 -5.26 -2.46
N VAL A 275 -9.34 -5.46 -1.16
CA VAL A 275 -9.36 -6.78 -0.50
C VAL A 275 -10.67 -7.52 -0.79
N TRP A 276 -11.81 -6.81 -0.69
CA TRP A 276 -13.12 -7.38 -1.01
C TRP A 276 -13.32 -7.63 -2.50
N LYS A 277 -12.90 -6.69 -3.34
CA LYS A 277 -13.09 -6.76 -4.79
C LYS A 277 -12.29 -7.90 -5.41
N LEU A 278 -11.04 -8.09 -4.97
CA LEU A 278 -10.13 -9.11 -5.47
C LEU A 278 -10.34 -10.50 -4.82
N ALA A 279 -11.24 -10.60 -3.83
CA ALA A 279 -11.69 -11.87 -3.28
C ALA A 279 -12.51 -12.69 -4.30
N LEU A 280 -13.24 -12.01 -5.19
CA LEU A 280 -14.08 -12.65 -6.20
C LEU A 280 -13.29 -13.02 -7.46
N PRO A 281 -13.71 -14.08 -8.20
CA PRO A 281 -13.09 -14.47 -9.47
C PRO A 281 -13.01 -13.34 -10.49
N ASP A 282 -11.93 -13.34 -11.29
CA ASP A 282 -11.63 -12.28 -12.26
C ASP A 282 -12.73 -12.06 -13.32
N ARG A 283 -13.57 -13.08 -13.60
CA ARG A 283 -14.74 -12.95 -14.50
C ARG A 283 -15.76 -11.89 -14.07
N PHE A 284 -15.72 -11.47 -12.81
CA PHE A 284 -16.58 -10.40 -12.28
C PHE A 284 -15.95 -9.01 -12.36
N LEU A 285 -14.65 -8.93 -12.70
CA LEU A 285 -13.92 -7.69 -12.86
C LEU A 285 -14.07 -7.18 -14.30
N ARG A 286 -14.30 -5.87 -14.44
CA ARG A 286 -14.51 -5.24 -15.76
C ARG A 286 -13.24 -4.64 -16.37
N SER A 287 -12.44 -3.97 -15.54
CA SER A 287 -11.16 -3.37 -15.97
C SER A 287 -10.06 -4.42 -16.14
N THR A 288 -8.95 -4.07 -16.77
CA THR A 288 -7.72 -4.89 -16.78
C THR A 288 -6.94 -4.75 -15.46
N SER A 289 -5.79 -5.42 -15.32
CA SER A 289 -4.87 -5.14 -14.21
C SER A 289 -4.23 -3.77 -14.31
N ASP A 290 -4.00 -3.27 -15.52
CA ASP A 290 -3.29 -2.01 -15.73
C ASP A 290 -4.20 -0.77 -15.72
N ASP A 291 -5.51 -0.93 -15.93
CA ASP A 291 -6.48 0.19 -16.02
C ASP A 291 -7.59 0.13 -14.95
N ALA A 292 -7.32 -0.51 -13.82
CA ALA A 292 -8.21 -0.51 -12.67
C ALA A 292 -7.85 0.62 -11.68
N ALA A 293 -8.85 1.26 -11.08
CA ALA A 293 -8.62 2.34 -10.11
C ALA A 293 -7.68 1.92 -8.97
N GLU A 294 -7.86 0.70 -8.45
CA GLU A 294 -7.10 0.17 -7.33
C GLU A 294 -5.71 -0.43 -7.66
N THR A 295 -5.44 -0.73 -8.94
CA THR A 295 -4.24 -1.53 -9.32
C THR A 295 -3.58 -1.00 -10.58
N ARG A 296 -3.89 0.22 -11.02
CA ARG A 296 -3.37 0.79 -12.27
C ARG A 296 -1.85 0.78 -12.35
N SER A 297 -1.33 0.63 -13.57
CA SER A 297 0.09 0.73 -13.86
C SER A 297 0.38 1.73 -14.99
N GLU A 298 1.66 1.98 -15.25
CA GLU A 298 2.13 2.76 -16.38
C GLU A 298 1.71 2.17 -17.74
N ARG A 299 1.41 0.87 -17.80
CA ARG A 299 0.98 0.19 -19.04
C ARG A 299 -0.39 0.62 -19.52
N LYS A 300 -1.22 1.29 -18.70
CA LYS A 300 -2.50 1.86 -19.15
C LYS A 300 -2.34 2.85 -20.31
N PHE A 301 -1.14 3.40 -20.48
CA PHE A 301 -0.82 4.33 -21.55
C PHE A 301 -0.23 3.65 -22.79
N PHE A 302 0.12 2.36 -22.72
CA PHE A 302 0.66 1.65 -23.88
C PHE A 302 -0.42 1.49 -24.97
N GLY A 303 -0.10 1.96 -26.17
CA GLY A 303 -1.02 1.95 -27.30
C GLY A 303 -2.15 3.00 -27.22
N VAL A 304 -2.18 3.84 -26.18
CA VAL A 304 -3.17 4.92 -26.05
C VAL A 304 -2.60 6.22 -26.61
N SER A 305 -3.13 6.67 -27.75
CA SER A 305 -2.92 8.04 -28.22
C SER A 305 -3.76 8.98 -27.37
N LEU A 306 -3.15 9.61 -26.37
CA LEU A 306 -3.78 10.67 -25.60
C LEU A 306 -4.03 11.86 -26.54
N THR A 307 -5.26 12.04 -27.01
CA THR A 307 -5.64 13.21 -27.80
C THR A 307 -6.66 14.06 -27.06
N SER A 308 -6.42 15.37 -26.99
CA SER A 308 -7.42 16.36 -26.58
C SER A 308 -7.81 17.17 -27.81
N SER A 309 -9.11 17.26 -28.12
CA SER A 309 -9.61 17.94 -29.33
C SER A 309 -8.93 17.49 -30.64
N GLY A 310 -8.59 16.20 -30.74
CA GLY A 310 -7.93 15.63 -31.93
C GLY A 310 -6.42 15.88 -32.03
N GLN A 311 -5.80 16.52 -31.03
CA GLN A 311 -4.36 16.80 -30.97
C GLN A 311 -3.67 15.98 -29.87
N PRO A 312 -2.44 15.48 -30.08
CA PRO A 312 -1.68 14.77 -29.05
C PRO A 312 -1.51 15.62 -27.79
N VAL A 313 -1.81 15.05 -26.62
CA VAL A 313 -1.53 15.66 -25.31
C VAL A 313 -0.02 15.63 -25.12
N ARG A 314 0.65 16.73 -25.44
CA ARG A 314 2.07 16.94 -25.16
C ARG A 314 2.22 17.75 -23.88
N PRO A 315 3.34 17.57 -23.14
CA PRO A 315 3.70 18.53 -22.11
C PRO A 315 3.81 19.92 -22.72
N THR A 316 2.99 20.86 -22.28
CA THR A 316 3.01 22.23 -22.77
C THR A 316 3.19 23.19 -21.61
N ILE A 317 3.89 24.28 -21.85
CA ILE A 317 4.00 25.39 -20.92
C ILE A 317 3.21 26.54 -21.53
N ASP A 318 2.23 27.06 -20.80
CA ASP A 318 1.52 28.26 -21.18
C ASP A 318 2.51 29.44 -21.18
N PRO A 319 2.72 30.12 -22.32
CA PRO A 319 3.74 31.17 -22.42
C PRO A 319 3.41 32.44 -21.63
N ALA A 320 2.14 32.67 -21.29
CA ALA A 320 1.70 33.87 -20.56
C ALA A 320 1.71 33.65 -19.04
N THR A 321 1.31 32.46 -18.59
CA THR A 321 1.18 32.15 -17.16
C THR A 321 2.30 31.27 -16.61
N GLY A 322 3.09 30.64 -17.48
CA GLY A 322 4.09 29.63 -17.10
C GLY A 322 3.50 28.30 -16.63
N ALA A 323 2.17 28.14 -16.66
CA ALA A 323 1.47 26.96 -16.19
C ALA A 323 1.79 25.75 -17.07
N ARG A 324 2.13 24.62 -16.44
CA ARG A 324 2.45 23.38 -17.14
C ARG A 324 1.20 22.51 -17.28
N ARG A 325 1.07 21.85 -18.43
CA ARG A 325 0.18 20.70 -18.61
C ARG A 325 1.07 19.47 -18.66
N GLY A 326 0.91 18.58 -17.69
CA GLY A 326 1.77 17.43 -17.45
C GLY A 326 0.96 16.17 -17.18
N LEU A 327 1.49 15.32 -16.31
CA LEU A 327 0.96 13.98 -16.07
C LEU A 327 -0.45 14.03 -15.45
N ARG A 328 -0.72 14.93 -14.51
CA ARG A 328 -2.04 15.05 -13.87
C ARG A 328 -3.12 15.45 -14.88
N THR A 329 -2.86 16.43 -15.75
CA THR A 329 -3.79 16.79 -16.83
C THR A 329 -3.99 15.64 -17.81
N ALA A 330 -2.92 14.94 -18.17
CA ALA A 330 -2.97 13.79 -19.07
C ALA A 330 -3.82 12.64 -18.51
N LEU A 331 -3.65 12.31 -17.23
CA LEU A 331 -4.46 11.33 -16.50
C LEU A 331 -5.96 11.69 -16.51
N ALA A 332 -6.29 12.94 -16.21
CA ALA A 332 -7.67 13.40 -16.20
C ALA A 332 -8.32 13.33 -17.60
N ALA A 333 -7.55 13.64 -18.65
CA ALA A 333 -8.00 13.54 -20.04
C ALA A 333 -8.20 12.07 -20.48
N ALA A 334 -7.32 11.17 -20.05
CA ALA A 334 -7.46 9.73 -20.29
C ALA A 334 -8.75 9.19 -19.66
N ASP A 335 -8.96 9.46 -18.36
CA ASP A 335 -10.15 9.03 -17.62
C ASP A 335 -11.45 9.59 -18.25
N ALA A 336 -11.43 10.85 -18.69
CA ALA A 336 -12.58 11.47 -19.37
C ALA A 336 -12.87 10.84 -20.74
N SER A 337 -11.84 10.38 -21.45
CA SER A 337 -11.97 9.72 -22.75
C SER A 337 -12.54 8.31 -22.59
N ILE A 338 -12.06 7.55 -21.59
CA ILE A 338 -12.59 6.23 -21.24
C ILE A 338 -14.07 6.32 -20.86
N ARG A 339 -14.44 7.26 -19.97
CA ARG A 339 -15.86 7.48 -19.59
C ARG A 339 -16.76 7.84 -20.77
N ARG A 340 -16.24 8.56 -21.77
CA ARG A 340 -16.98 8.88 -23.00
C ARG A 340 -17.15 7.64 -23.89
N ALA A 341 -16.12 6.83 -24.04
CA ALA A 341 -16.19 5.57 -24.79
C ALA A 341 -17.23 4.62 -24.18
N ASP A 342 -17.19 4.41 -22.86
CA ASP A 342 -18.16 3.57 -22.15
C ASP A 342 -19.60 4.05 -22.29
N ARG A 343 -19.85 5.36 -22.21
CA ARG A 343 -21.19 5.94 -22.45
C ARG A 343 -21.66 5.72 -23.88
N THR A 344 -20.75 5.81 -24.85
CA THR A 344 -21.06 5.63 -26.27
C THR A 344 -21.36 4.17 -26.58
N PHE A 345 -20.53 3.23 -26.09
CA PHE A 345 -20.76 1.80 -26.19
C PHE A 345 -22.04 1.37 -25.44
N GLY A 346 -22.29 1.93 -24.25
CA GLY A 346 -23.53 1.68 -23.50
C GLY A 346 -24.78 2.20 -24.21
N ARG A 347 -24.70 3.35 -24.90
CA ARG A 347 -25.76 3.84 -25.80
C ARG A 347 -25.93 2.95 -27.02
N PHE A 348 -24.85 2.46 -27.62
CA PHE A 348 -24.87 1.56 -28.77
C PHE A 348 -25.56 0.24 -28.41
N ARG A 349 -25.19 -0.38 -27.28
CA ARG A 349 -25.86 -1.58 -26.75
C ARG A 349 -27.35 -1.35 -26.50
N ARG A 350 -27.75 -0.21 -25.93
CA ARG A 350 -29.18 0.11 -25.75
C ARG A 350 -29.89 0.30 -27.09
N ARG A 351 -29.25 0.94 -28.08
CA ARG A 351 -29.84 1.15 -29.41
C ARG A 351 -30.08 -0.17 -30.16
N PHE A 352 -29.15 -1.12 -30.07
CA PHE A 352 -29.29 -2.45 -30.65
C PHE A 352 -30.34 -3.30 -29.92
N ILE A 353 -30.41 -3.22 -28.59
CA ILE A 353 -31.46 -3.91 -27.82
C ILE A 353 -32.85 -3.31 -28.07
N THR A 354 -32.95 -2.00 -28.39
CA THR A 354 -34.24 -1.38 -28.75
C THR A 354 -34.60 -1.52 -30.23
N SER A 355 -33.65 -1.81 -31.13
CA SER A 355 -33.96 -2.03 -32.55
C SER A 355 -34.43 -3.45 -32.86
N ASP A 356 -34.07 -4.43 -32.02
CA ASP A 356 -34.51 -5.83 -32.21
C ASP A 356 -35.92 -6.12 -31.65
N VAL A 357 -36.60 -5.13 -31.05
CA VAL A 357 -37.95 -5.29 -30.47
C VAL A 357 -39.06 -4.83 -31.42
N ASP A 358 -38.74 -4.10 -32.49
CA ASP A 358 -39.74 -3.58 -33.45
C ASP A 358 -39.89 -4.43 -34.73
N GLU A 359 -39.12 -5.51 -34.92
CA GLU A 359 -39.14 -6.31 -36.17
C GLU A 359 -39.81 -7.70 -36.07
N PHE A 360 -40.37 -8.09 -34.91
CA PHE A 360 -41.15 -9.33 -34.77
C PHE A 360 -42.61 -9.06 -34.36
N GLY A 361 -43.36 -8.40 -35.25
CA GLY A 361 -44.81 -8.37 -35.21
C GLY A 361 -45.41 -9.73 -35.62
N VAL A 362 -45.48 -10.68 -34.69
CA VAL A 362 -46.24 -11.93 -34.89
C VAL A 362 -47.63 -11.79 -34.25
N THR A 363 -48.61 -11.44 -35.06
CA THR A 363 -50.05 -11.53 -34.74
C THR A 363 -50.48 -12.99 -34.77
N GLN A 364 -50.51 -13.67 -33.61
CA GLN A 364 -51.23 -14.94 -33.48
C GLN A 364 -52.71 -14.71 -33.17
N ARG A 365 -53.56 -15.20 -34.09
CA ARG A 365 -55.02 -15.35 -33.96
C ARG A 365 -55.37 -16.33 -32.83
N LYS A 366 -56.32 -15.94 -31.97
CA LYS A 366 -57.05 -16.85 -31.06
C LYS A 366 -58.07 -17.67 -31.87
N GLY A 367 -57.99 -19.00 -31.77
CA GLY A 367 -59.06 -19.91 -32.16
C GLY A 367 -59.99 -20.19 -30.98
N SER A 368 -61.30 -20.16 -31.23
CA SER A 368 -62.35 -20.61 -30.31
C SER A 368 -62.92 -21.95 -30.79
N ARG A 369 -63.22 -22.78 -29.80
CA ARG A 369 -63.87 -24.11 -29.81
C ARG A 369 -62.98 -25.30 -30.13
#